data_AF-A0A7G5DUH5-F1
#
_entry.id   AF-A0A7G5DUH5-F1
#
_cell.length_a   1.000
_cell.length_b   1.000
_cell.length_c   1.000
_cell.angle_alpha   90.00
_cell.angle_beta   90.00
_cell.angle_gamma   90.00
#
_symmetry.space_group_name_H-M   'P 1'
#
loop_
_entity.id
_entity.type
_entity.pdbx_description
1 polymer ?
#
loop_
_entity_poly.entity_id
_entity_poly.type
_entity_poly.pdbx_seq_one_letter_code
_entity_poly.pdbx_strand_id
1 'polypeptide(L)'
;MASIHIEEIQKILSAQGGCDALPHQDNGEGYFLEIRFDNADRKSSGVIDEEYKNKVITLDCPYGIVTILCDEEGQLRSLDLS
;
A
#
# COMPACT_ATOMS: atom_id res chain seq x y z
N MET A 1 0.82 14.84 10.59
CA MET A 1 0.29 13.74 9.76
C MET A 1 1.13 13.69 8.50
N ALA A 2 1.80 12.58 8.24
CA ALA A 2 2.43 12.36 6.95
C ALA A 2 1.38 11.69 6.05
N SER A 3 1.07 12.31 4.93
CA SER A 3 0.34 11.67 3.83
C SER A 3 1.37 11.20 2.82
N ILE A 4 1.21 9.98 2.31
CA ILE A 4 1.93 9.53 1.13
C ILE A 4 0.88 9.33 0.04
N HIS A 5 1.00 10.07 -1.06
CA HIS A 5 0.10 9.92 -2.18
C HIS A 5 0.61 8.79 -3.07
N ILE A 6 -0.25 7.82 -3.39
CA ILE A 6 0.12 6.70 -4.28
C ILE A 6 0.69 7.23 -5.61
N GLU A 7 0.13 8.33 -6.14
CA GLU A 7 0.64 9.01 -7.33
C GLU A 7 2.11 9.47 -7.19
N GLU A 8 2.52 9.92 -6.00
CA GLU A 8 3.91 10.32 -5.74
C GLU A 8 4.83 9.10 -5.70
N ILE A 9 4.39 7.98 -5.11
CA ILE A 9 5.12 6.71 -5.13
C ILE A 9 5.31 6.25 -6.58
N GLN A 10 4.25 6.27 -7.40
CA GLN A 10 4.31 5.87 -8.81
C GLN A 10 5.29 6.73 -9.61
N LYS A 11 5.28 8.05 -9.39
CA LYS A 11 6.24 8.99 -10.01
C LYS A 11 7.68 8.68 -9.62
N ILE A 12 7.94 8.40 -8.34
CA ILE A 12 9.27 8.04 -7.84
C ILE A 12 9.76 6.73 -8.45
N LEU A 13 8.92 5.69 -8.47
CA LEU A 13 9.25 4.39 -9.05
C LEU A 13 9.48 4.47 -10.56
N SER A 14 8.62 5.20 -11.28
CA SER A 14 8.79 5.45 -12.72
C SER A 14 10.10 6.19 -13.02
N ALA A 15 10.45 7.22 -12.23
CA ALA A 15 11.72 7.93 -12.37
C ALA A 15 12.95 7.04 -12.10
N GLN A 16 12.78 5.94 -11.36
CA GLN A 16 13.81 4.91 -11.12
C GLN A 16 13.81 3.79 -12.17
N GLY A 17 12.92 3.85 -13.17
CA GLY A 17 12.82 2.87 -14.26
C GLY A 17 11.79 1.76 -14.04
N GLY A 18 10.99 1.82 -12.96
CA GLY A 18 9.86 0.93 -12.72
C GLY A 18 8.65 1.31 -13.58
N CYS A 19 8.63 0.89 -14.84
CA CYS A 19 7.52 1.14 -15.77
C CYS A 19 6.24 0.37 -15.40
N ASP A 20 6.36 -0.63 -14.55
CA ASP A 20 5.27 -1.40 -13.91
C ASP A 20 4.54 -0.60 -12.81
N ALA A 21 5.08 0.52 -12.34
CA ALA A 21 4.39 1.37 -11.38
C ALA A 21 3.40 2.36 -12.04
N LEU A 22 3.38 2.46 -13.37
CA LEU A 22 2.51 3.41 -14.09
C LEU A 22 1.11 2.83 -14.31
N PRO A 23 0.04 3.62 -14.09
CA PRO A 23 -1.31 3.16 -14.36
C PRO A 23 -1.52 2.97 -15.88
N HIS A 24 -2.02 1.79 -16.25
CA HIS A 24 -2.59 1.41 -17.55
C HIS A 24 -1.84 1.91 -18.80
N GLN A 25 -1.05 1.04 -19.41
CA GLN A 25 -0.77 1.18 -20.84
C GLN A 25 -1.97 0.65 -21.66
N ASP A 26 -2.18 1.20 -22.86
CA ASP A 26 -3.33 0.95 -23.76
C ASP A 26 -3.53 -0.52 -24.21
N ASN A 27 -2.69 -1.44 -23.74
CA ASN A 27 -2.68 -2.86 -24.06
C ASN A 27 -3.51 -3.74 -23.10
N GLY A 28 -4.19 -3.16 -22.10
CA GLY A 28 -5.05 -3.91 -21.17
C GLY A 28 -4.30 -4.73 -20.12
N GLU A 29 -2.98 -4.53 -20.01
CA GLU A 29 -2.16 -5.09 -18.93
C GLU A 29 -2.00 -4.00 -17.85
N GLY A 30 -2.87 -4.06 -16.84
CA GLY A 30 -2.75 -3.23 -15.65
C GLY A 30 -1.72 -3.84 -14.70
N TYR A 31 -0.64 -3.12 -14.43
CA TYR A 31 0.28 -3.50 -13.36
C TYR A 31 -0.29 -3.06 -12.00
N PHE A 32 -0.18 -3.93 -10.99
CA PHE A 32 -0.60 -3.64 -9.62
C PHE A 32 0.59 -3.13 -8.81
N LEU A 33 0.39 -2.08 -8.02
CA LEU A 33 1.40 -1.59 -7.08
C LEU A 33 1.25 -2.35 -5.76
N GLU A 34 2.09 -3.35 -5.53
CA GLU A 34 2.17 -4.03 -4.23
C GLU A 34 3.18 -3.31 -3.32
N ILE A 35 2.69 -2.57 -2.31
CA ILE A 35 3.56 -1.98 -1.28
C ILE A 35 3.70 -2.99 -0.14
N ARG A 36 4.82 -3.70 -0.15
CA ARG A 36 5.21 -4.67 0.87
C ARG A 36 5.93 -3.96 2.02
N PHE A 37 5.27 -3.86 3.17
CA PHE A 37 5.85 -3.30 4.40
C PHE A 37 6.64 -4.34 5.21
N ASP A 38 6.70 -5.57 4.71
CA ASP A 38 7.48 -6.69 5.21
C ASP A 38 8.98 -6.46 4.98
N ASN A 39 9.53 -5.50 5.71
CA ASN A 39 10.96 -5.50 6.01
C ASN A 39 11.21 -6.64 7.01
N ALA A 40 11.91 -7.70 6.59
CA ALA A 40 12.23 -8.84 7.46
C ALA A 40 13.03 -8.43 8.71
N ASP A 41 13.70 -7.27 8.66
CA ASP A 41 14.43 -6.67 9.77
C ASP A 41 13.59 -5.70 10.62
N ARG A 42 12.28 -5.58 10.36
CA ARG A 42 11.38 -4.71 11.13
C ARG A 42 11.27 -5.26 12.55
N LYS A 43 11.90 -4.56 13.49
CA LYS A 43 11.72 -4.82 14.92
C LYS A 43 10.30 -4.45 15.31
N SER A 44 9.63 -5.35 16.04
CA SER A 44 8.39 -5.09 16.78
C SER A 44 8.50 -3.73 17.45
N SER A 45 7.53 -2.84 17.26
CA SER A 45 7.59 -1.52 17.91
C SER A 45 7.42 -1.64 19.42
N GLY A 46 6.91 -2.80 19.88
CA GLY A 46 6.58 -3.07 21.28
C GLY A 46 5.33 -2.33 21.76
N VAL A 47 4.74 -1.49 20.90
CA VAL A 47 3.52 -0.74 21.16
C VAL A 47 2.44 -1.33 20.27
N ILE A 48 1.41 -1.91 20.89
CA ILE A 48 0.27 -2.49 20.18
C ILE A 48 -0.80 -1.40 20.06
N ASP A 49 -1.19 -1.09 18.83
CA ASP A 49 -2.38 -0.31 18.55
C ASP A 49 -3.60 -1.25 18.56
N GLU A 50 -4.26 -1.35 19.71
CA GLU A 50 -5.43 -2.21 19.91
C GLU A 50 -6.65 -1.79 19.06
N GLU A 51 -6.70 -0.53 18.59
CA GLU A 51 -7.76 -0.11 17.67
C GLU A 51 -7.58 -0.76 16.31
N TYR A 52 -6.35 -0.87 15.81
CA TYR A 52 -6.06 -1.34 14.45
C TYR A 52 -5.53 -2.77 14.38
N LYS A 53 -5.29 -3.42 15.51
CA LYS A 53 -4.86 -4.82 15.60
C LYS A 53 -5.72 -5.76 14.77
N ASN A 54 -5.10 -6.45 13.82
CA ASN A 54 -5.72 -7.41 12.90
C ASN A 54 -6.95 -6.86 12.15
N LYS A 55 -7.05 -5.54 11.97
CA LYS A 55 -8.16 -4.95 11.22
C LYS A 55 -7.96 -5.07 9.71
N VAL A 56 -9.10 -5.21 9.05
CA VAL A 56 -9.27 -5.03 7.61
C VAL A 56 -10.15 -3.80 7.42
N ILE A 57 -9.67 -2.80 6.70
CA ILE A 57 -10.40 -1.57 6.41
C ILE A 57 -10.60 -1.49 4.91
N THR A 58 -11.85 -1.37 4.48
CA THR A 58 -12.20 -1.24 3.06
C THR A 58 -12.80 0.14 2.83
N LEU A 59 -12.31 0.84 1.82
CA LEU A 59 -12.70 2.22 1.50
C LEU A 59 -12.93 2.34 -0.01
N ASP A 60 -14.03 2.97 -0.40
CA ASP A 60 -14.24 3.36 -1.79
C ASP A 60 -13.40 4.60 -2.12
N CYS A 61 -12.77 4.62 -3.30
CA CYS A 61 -12.07 5.79 -3.82
C CYS A 61 -12.35 5.96 -5.33
N PRO A 62 -11.98 7.11 -5.93
CA PRO A 62 -12.19 7.35 -7.37
C PRO A 62 -11.52 6.34 -8.31
N TYR A 63 -10.56 5.55 -7.80
CA TYR A 63 -9.76 4.59 -8.56
C TYR A 63 -10.15 3.13 -8.31
N GLY A 64 -11.15 2.87 -7.47
CA GLY A 64 -11.55 1.51 -7.09
C GLY A 64 -11.75 1.37 -5.58
N ILE A 65 -11.71 0.14 -5.10
CA ILE A 65 -11.83 -0.19 -3.68
C ILE A 65 -10.43 -0.38 -3.11
N VAL A 66 -10.10 0.37 -2.06
CA VAL A 66 -8.86 0.20 -1.30
C VAL A 66 -9.12 -0.71 -0.11
N THR A 67 -8.31 -1.77 0.02
CA THR A 67 -8.28 -2.64 1.20
C THR A 67 -6.98 -2.46 1.95
N ILE A 68 -7.07 -2.07 3.23
CA ILE A 68 -5.95 -1.87 4.13
C ILE A 68 -5.93 -3.01 5.15
N LEU A 69 -4.81 -3.71 5.26
CA LEU A 69 -4.61 -4.79 6.22
C LEU A 69 -3.59 -4.35 7.28
N CYS A 70 -3.98 -4.49 8.55
CA CYS A 70 -3.10 -4.26 9.69
C CYS A 70 -2.68 -5.59 10.36
N ASP A 71 -1.50 -5.62 10.94
CA ASP A 71 -0.95 -6.79 11.64
C ASP A 71 -1.38 -6.87 13.12
N GLU A 72 -0.79 -7.82 13.85
CA GLU A 72 -1.08 -8.08 15.27
C GLU A 72 -0.62 -6.98 16.23
N GLU A 73 0.25 -6.07 15.77
CA GLU A 73 0.66 -4.86 16.50
C GLU A 73 -0.20 -3.64 16.10
N GLY A 74 -1.15 -3.83 15.18
CA GLY A 74 -1.98 -2.76 14.62
C GLY A 74 -1.24 -1.89 13.60
N GLN A 75 -0.10 -2.37 13.09
CA GLN A 75 0.67 -1.65 12.08
C GLN A 75 0.21 -2.02 10.67
N LEU A 76 0.40 -1.10 9.73
CA LEU A 76 0.12 -1.36 8.32
C LEU A 76 0.97 -2.54 7.80
N ARG A 77 0.28 -3.56 7.29
CA ARG A 77 0.86 -4.77 6.71
C ARG A 77 0.81 -4.74 5.19
N SER A 78 -0.34 -4.40 4.61
CA SER A 78 -0.50 -4.27 3.17
C SER A 78 -1.65 -3.35 2.80
N LEU A 79 -1.61 -2.87 1.55
CA LEU A 79 -2.65 -2.07 0.92
C LEU A 79 -2.88 -2.63 -0.48
N ASP A 80 -4.14 -2.92 -0.81
CA ASP A 80 -4.60 -3.45 -2.08
C ASP A 80 -5.59 -2.47 -2.73
N LEU A 81 -5.56 -2.34 -4.05
CA LEU A 81 -6.47 -1.50 -4.83
C LEU A 81 -7.06 -2.36 -5.97
N SER A 82 -8.38 -2.51 -5.98
CA SER A 82 -9.15 -3.33 -6.95
C SER A 82 -10.23 -2.55 -7.69
#